data_AF-A0A9Q9M305-F1
#
_entry.id   AF-A0A9Q9M305-F1
#
_cell.length_a   1.000
_cell.length_b   1.000
_cell.length_c   1.000
_cell.angle_alpha   90.00
_cell.angle_beta   90.00
_cell.angle_gamma   90.00
#
_symmetry.space_group_name_H-M   'P 1'
#
loop_
_entity.id
_entity.type
_entity.pdbx_description
1 polymer ?
#
loop_
_entity_poly.entity_id
_entity_poly.type
_entity_poly.pdbx_seq_one_letter_code
_entity_poly.pdbx_strand_id
1 'polypeptide(L)'
;MHDHDDDHAHGDEHAHGHDHDNHYSDMQARVKTLETLLTEKGLIDPAAIDAIVETYETKVGPRNGAHVVARAWSDADFADWLKRDATAAIASLGYTGRQGEHMRAVFNTAETHNLVVCTLCSCYPWSVLGLPPVWYKAPAYRSRAVIDPRGVLAEFGLTLPEDKKIRVWDSTAELRYLVIPERPEGTDGMDEESLADLVSRDAMIGTAVVSRPESAT
;
A
#
# COMPACT_ATOMS: atom_id res chain seq x y z
N MET A 1 -40.25 -75.25 6.89
CA MET A 1 -40.64 -75.45 8.30
C MET A 1 -39.37 -75.79 9.08
N HIS A 2 -38.65 -74.74 9.49
CA HIS A 2 -37.95 -74.60 10.77
C HIS A 2 -37.28 -73.22 10.74
N ASP A 3 -37.91 -72.29 11.46
CA ASP A 3 -37.30 -71.06 11.95
C ASP A 3 -36.38 -71.41 13.12
N HIS A 4 -35.29 -70.66 13.26
CA HIS A 4 -34.98 -69.97 14.51
C HIS A 4 -33.93 -68.88 14.24
N ASP A 5 -34.33 -67.65 14.55
CA ASP A 5 -33.51 -66.45 14.70
C ASP A 5 -32.43 -66.63 15.78
N ASP A 6 -31.29 -65.98 15.60
CA ASP A 6 -30.66 -65.22 16.69
C ASP A 6 -29.65 -64.19 16.14
N ASP A 7 -29.86 -62.96 16.58
CA ASP A 7 -29.14 -61.73 16.29
C ASP A 7 -27.70 -61.74 16.82
N HIS A 8 -26.74 -61.29 16.00
CA HIS A 8 -25.57 -60.58 16.51
C HIS A 8 -25.19 -59.43 15.57
N ALA A 9 -25.48 -58.22 16.04
CA ALA A 9 -25.11 -56.95 15.45
C ALA A 9 -23.58 -56.83 15.30
N HIS A 10 -23.12 -56.77 14.06
CA HIS A 10 -21.82 -56.20 13.75
C HIS A 10 -21.97 -54.68 13.73
N GLY A 11 -21.40 -54.02 14.74
CA GLY A 11 -21.22 -52.58 14.72
C GLY A 11 -20.34 -52.23 13.53
N ASP A 12 -20.94 -51.59 12.53
CA ASP A 12 -20.23 -50.84 11.52
C ASP A 12 -19.50 -49.69 12.23
N GLU A 13 -18.24 -49.92 12.58
CA GLU A 13 -17.30 -48.84 12.84
C GLU A 13 -17.08 -48.11 11.52
N HIS A 14 -17.90 -47.08 11.31
CA HIS A 14 -17.61 -46.02 10.35
C HIS A 14 -16.30 -45.33 10.76
N ALA A 15 -15.19 -45.88 10.29
CA ALA A 15 -13.92 -45.18 10.22
C ALA A 15 -14.08 -44.02 9.23
N HIS A 16 -14.59 -42.90 9.72
CA HIS A 16 -14.44 -41.61 9.08
C HIS A 16 -12.95 -41.26 9.15
N GLY A 17 -12.19 -41.72 8.15
CA GLY A 17 -10.90 -41.16 7.84
C GLY A 17 -11.09 -39.68 7.52
N HIS A 18 -10.94 -38.84 8.53
CA HIS A 18 -10.71 -37.42 8.34
C HIS A 18 -9.32 -37.27 7.74
N ASP A 19 -9.21 -37.53 6.43
CA ASP A 19 -8.09 -37.03 5.65
C ASP A 19 -8.24 -35.52 5.63
N HIS A 20 -7.58 -34.88 6.60
CA HIS A 20 -7.31 -33.47 6.51
C HIS A 20 -6.37 -33.31 5.31
N ASP A 21 -6.94 -32.94 4.16
CA ASP A 21 -6.22 -32.56 2.94
C ASP A 21 -5.28 -31.37 3.24
N ASN A 22 -4.13 -31.67 3.85
CA ASN A 22 -3.09 -30.73 4.22
C ASN A 22 -2.12 -30.57 3.04
N HIS A 23 -2.69 -30.46 1.85
CA HIS A 23 -1.95 -30.33 0.61
C HIS A 23 -1.80 -28.84 0.29
N TYR A 24 -0.55 -28.38 0.22
CA TYR A 24 -0.21 -27.06 -0.32
C TYR A 24 -0.94 -26.84 -1.65
N SER A 25 -1.47 -25.63 -1.86
CA SER A 25 -1.85 -25.22 -3.22
C SER A 25 -0.63 -25.28 -4.14
N ASP A 26 -0.86 -25.42 -5.44
CA ASP A 26 0.20 -25.43 -6.45
C ASP A 26 1.18 -24.26 -6.34
N MET A 27 0.69 -23.07 -5.95
CA MET A 27 1.54 -21.90 -5.75
C MET A 27 2.39 -22.03 -4.48
N GLN A 28 1.79 -22.46 -3.37
CA GLN A 28 2.53 -22.68 -2.12
C GLN A 28 3.61 -23.76 -2.30
N ALA A 29 3.29 -24.85 -3.00
CA ALA A 29 4.25 -25.91 -3.31
C ALA A 29 5.42 -25.37 -4.15
N ARG A 30 5.14 -24.55 -5.18
CA ARG A 30 6.18 -23.92 -6.01
C ARG A 30 7.05 -22.94 -5.22
N VAL A 31 6.45 -22.08 -4.40
CA VAL A 31 7.19 -21.14 -3.54
C VAL A 31 8.10 -21.90 -2.57
N LYS A 32 7.57 -22.93 -1.91
CA LYS A 32 8.37 -23.73 -0.96
C LYS A 32 9.51 -24.46 -1.65
N THR A 33 9.26 -25.03 -2.82
CA THR A 33 10.29 -25.71 -3.61
C THR A 33 11.42 -24.75 -4.00
N LEU A 34 11.07 -23.53 -4.43
CA LEU A 34 12.07 -22.52 -4.81
C LEU A 34 12.90 -22.07 -3.60
N GLU A 35 12.26 -21.79 -2.47
CA GLU A 35 12.93 -21.42 -1.22
C GLU A 35 13.92 -22.52 -0.78
N THR A 36 13.47 -23.77 -0.72
CA THR A 36 14.33 -24.91 -0.34
C THR A 36 15.52 -25.03 -1.30
N LEU A 37 15.28 -25.03 -2.61
CA LEU A 37 16.33 -25.20 -3.62
C LEU A 37 17.37 -24.07 -3.58
N LEU A 38 16.94 -22.82 -3.41
CA LEU A 38 17.86 -21.68 -3.34
C LEU A 38 18.66 -21.68 -2.03
N THR A 39 18.06 -22.13 -0.93
CA THR A 39 18.74 -22.28 0.37
C THR A 39 19.80 -23.38 0.31
N GLU A 40 19.45 -24.56 -0.21
CA GLU A 40 20.39 -25.69 -0.37
C GLU A 40 21.58 -25.34 -1.27
N LYS A 41 21.36 -24.47 -2.26
CA LYS A 41 22.43 -23.93 -3.13
C LYS A 41 23.25 -22.81 -2.49
N GLY A 42 22.90 -22.36 -1.28
CA GLY A 42 23.57 -21.26 -0.60
C GLY A 42 23.37 -19.89 -1.27
N LEU A 43 22.30 -19.72 -2.05
CA LEU A 43 22.01 -18.47 -2.78
C LEU A 43 21.16 -17.50 -1.96
N ILE A 44 20.45 -17.98 -0.95
CA ILE A 44 19.67 -17.18 -0.02
C ILE A 44 19.94 -17.62 1.42
N ASP A 45 19.77 -16.69 2.35
CA ASP A 45 19.70 -16.95 3.78
C ASP A 45 18.24 -16.78 4.22
N PRO A 46 17.57 -17.84 4.72
CA PRO A 46 16.20 -17.74 5.23
C PRO A 46 16.02 -16.65 6.30
N ALA A 47 17.00 -16.45 7.18
CA ALA A 47 16.93 -15.41 8.21
C ALA A 47 16.93 -13.99 7.60
N ALA A 48 17.62 -13.81 6.47
CA ALA A 48 17.57 -12.55 5.73
C ALA A 48 16.23 -12.33 5.04
N ILE A 49 15.57 -13.38 4.55
CA ILE A 49 14.21 -13.31 4.00
C ILE A 49 13.23 -12.90 5.08
N ASP A 50 13.29 -13.54 6.25
CA ASP A 50 12.41 -13.21 7.39
C ASP A 50 12.58 -11.74 7.81
N ALA A 51 13.81 -11.24 7.88
CA ALA A 51 14.09 -9.84 8.19
C ALA A 51 13.51 -8.87 7.13
N ILE A 52 13.52 -9.24 5.85
CA ILE A 52 12.90 -8.45 4.76
C ILE A 52 11.37 -8.44 4.92
N VAL A 53 10.75 -9.59 5.20
CA VAL A 53 9.31 -9.70 5.45
C VAL A 53 8.90 -8.82 6.62
N GLU A 54 9.56 -8.98 7.78
CA GLU A 54 9.29 -8.20 9.00
C GLU A 54 9.40 -6.69 8.74
N THR A 55 10.40 -6.27 7.97
CA THR A 55 10.62 -4.86 7.63
C THR A 55 9.41 -4.24 6.91
N TYR A 56 8.88 -4.91 5.89
CA TYR A 56 7.75 -4.37 5.11
C TYR A 56 6.39 -4.67 5.72
N GLU A 57 6.30 -5.62 6.65
CA GLU A 57 5.07 -5.93 7.37
C GLU A 57 4.85 -4.98 8.56
N THR A 58 5.93 -4.58 9.25
CA THR A 58 5.80 -3.90 10.55
C THR A 58 6.53 -2.56 10.67
N LYS A 59 7.63 -2.35 9.91
CA LYS A 59 8.51 -1.18 10.10
C LYS A 59 8.31 -0.10 9.06
N VAL A 60 7.97 -0.47 7.82
CA VAL A 60 7.85 0.46 6.69
C VAL A 60 6.41 0.49 6.18
N GLY A 61 5.78 1.66 6.26
CA GLY A 61 4.39 1.84 5.87
C GLY A 61 3.98 3.29 5.71
N PRO A 62 2.70 3.57 5.39
CA PRO A 62 2.21 4.91 5.06
C PRO A 62 2.33 5.94 6.18
N ARG A 63 2.54 5.52 7.44
CA ARG A 63 2.80 6.46 8.55
C ARG A 63 4.05 7.31 8.31
N ASN A 64 5.05 6.79 7.59
CA ASN A 64 6.25 7.54 7.22
C ASN A 64 5.89 8.72 6.29
N GLY A 65 5.10 8.45 5.24
CA GLY A 65 4.60 9.49 4.34
C GLY A 65 3.70 10.50 5.04
N ALA A 66 2.84 10.04 5.95
CA ALA A 66 1.97 10.91 6.74
C ALA A 66 2.78 11.93 7.57
N HIS A 67 3.87 11.48 8.21
CA HIS A 67 4.80 12.36 8.90
C HIS A 67 5.47 13.37 7.94
N VAL A 68 5.91 12.94 6.75
CA VAL A 68 6.45 13.86 5.72
C VAL A 68 5.44 14.95 5.35
N VAL A 69 4.17 14.57 5.13
CA VAL A 69 3.10 15.50 4.77
C VAL A 69 2.79 16.47 5.93
N ALA A 70 2.61 15.95 7.14
CA ALA A 70 2.32 16.77 8.31
C ALA A 70 3.42 17.79 8.59
N ARG A 71 4.69 17.39 8.47
CA ARG A 71 5.81 18.32 8.59
C ARG A 71 5.79 19.38 7.49
N ALA A 72 5.51 19.01 6.25
CA ALA A 72 5.37 19.98 5.16
C ALA A 72 4.18 20.95 5.34
N TRP A 73 3.14 20.57 6.10
CA TRP A 73 2.06 21.48 6.45
C TRP A 73 2.37 22.42 7.62
N SER A 74 3.29 22.02 8.49
CA SER A 74 3.64 22.76 9.72
C SER A 74 4.90 23.61 9.57
N ASP A 75 5.79 23.26 8.64
CA ASP A 75 7.09 23.89 8.43
C ASP A 75 7.24 24.30 6.95
N ALA A 76 7.15 25.60 6.69
CA ALA A 76 7.24 26.17 5.35
C ALA A 76 8.63 25.99 4.73
N ASP A 77 9.70 26.02 5.54
CA ASP A 77 11.07 25.82 5.05
C ASP A 77 11.28 24.36 4.65
N PHE A 78 10.74 23.42 5.43
CA PHE A 78 10.71 22.01 5.06
C PHE A 78 9.86 21.77 3.80
N ALA A 79 8.69 22.40 3.68
CA ALA A 79 7.85 22.29 2.49
C ALA A 79 8.58 22.76 1.23
N ASP A 80 9.28 23.89 1.30
CA ASP A 80 10.05 24.44 0.18
C ASP A 80 11.30 23.63 -0.13
N TRP A 81 11.91 22.99 0.87
CA TRP A 81 12.97 22.02 0.64
C TRP A 81 12.43 20.75 -0.05
N LEU A 82 11.32 20.20 0.44
CA LEU A 82 10.65 19.01 -0.11
C LEU A 82 10.26 19.22 -1.58
N LYS A 83 9.84 20.43 -1.98
CA LYS A 83 9.57 20.77 -3.39
C LYS A 83 10.83 20.73 -4.27
N ARG A 84 11.98 21.15 -3.75
CA ARG A 84 13.24 21.27 -4.49
C ARG A 84 14.01 19.96 -4.55
N ASP A 85 14.07 19.25 -3.42
CA ASP A 85 14.80 17.99 -3.26
C ASP A 85 14.07 17.10 -2.25
N ALA A 86 13.07 16.38 -2.76
CA ALA A 86 12.29 15.49 -1.92
C ALA A 86 13.10 14.32 -1.37
N THR A 87 14.16 13.90 -2.06
CA THR A 87 15.00 12.79 -1.62
C THR A 87 15.73 13.17 -0.33
N ALA A 88 16.42 14.32 -0.34
CA ALA A 88 17.16 14.78 0.83
C ALA A 88 16.23 15.16 2.00
N ALA A 89 15.10 15.82 1.71
CA ALA A 89 14.14 16.20 2.74
C ALA A 89 13.54 14.97 3.46
N ILE A 90 13.09 13.97 2.70
CA ILE A 90 12.56 12.71 3.26
C ILE A 90 13.63 11.93 4.01
N ALA A 91 14.87 11.88 3.49
CA ALA A 91 15.99 11.23 4.15
C ALA A 91 16.35 11.88 5.51
N SER A 92 16.16 13.20 5.66
CA SER A 92 16.38 13.91 6.93
C SER A 92 15.47 13.44 8.07
N LEU A 93 14.33 12.83 7.73
CA LEU A 93 13.40 12.20 8.68
C LEU A 93 13.73 10.71 8.96
N GLY A 94 14.83 10.21 8.39
CA GLY A 94 15.25 8.81 8.52
C GLY A 94 14.62 7.86 7.49
N TYR A 95 13.80 8.37 6.57
CA TYR A 95 13.14 7.55 5.57
C TYR A 95 14.01 7.42 4.32
N THR A 96 14.67 6.29 4.19
CA THR A 96 15.53 5.97 3.04
C THR A 96 15.33 4.51 2.64
N GLY A 97 15.94 4.10 1.54
CA GLY A 97 16.02 2.69 1.15
C GLY A 97 15.34 2.39 -0.18
N ARG A 98 15.01 1.11 -0.37
CA ARG A 98 14.59 0.55 -1.65
C ARG A 98 13.33 1.20 -2.19
N GLN A 99 13.28 1.41 -3.49
CA GLN A 99 12.14 2.03 -4.18
C GLN A 99 11.81 3.41 -3.60
N GLY A 100 12.83 4.15 -3.19
CA GLY A 100 12.75 5.48 -2.58
C GLY A 100 14.06 6.26 -2.72
N GLU A 101 14.96 5.80 -3.60
CA GLU A 101 16.29 6.35 -3.83
C GLU A 101 16.22 7.71 -4.56
N HIS A 102 15.16 7.92 -5.35
CA HIS A 102 14.90 9.16 -6.08
C HIS A 102 13.44 9.58 -5.92
N MET A 103 13.19 10.45 -4.95
CA MET A 103 11.86 10.93 -4.61
C MET A 103 11.54 12.26 -5.30
N ARG A 104 10.26 12.42 -5.65
CA ARG A 104 9.66 13.69 -6.06
C ARG A 104 8.33 13.88 -5.33
N ALA A 105 8.24 14.96 -4.55
CA ALA A 105 6.99 15.40 -3.97
C ALA A 105 6.18 16.21 -5.00
N VAL A 106 4.90 15.89 -5.17
CA VAL A 106 3.98 16.59 -6.07
C VAL A 106 2.83 17.17 -5.26
N PHE A 107 2.80 18.49 -5.16
CA PHE A 107 1.88 19.21 -4.28
C PHE A 107 0.55 19.42 -4.98
N ASN A 108 -0.54 19.06 -4.32
CA ASN A 108 -1.86 19.49 -4.71
C ASN A 108 -2.03 20.98 -4.42
N THR A 109 -2.82 21.65 -5.24
CA THR A 109 -3.22 23.06 -5.08
C THR A 109 -4.71 23.19 -5.35
N ALA A 110 -5.26 24.37 -5.12
CA ALA A 110 -6.66 24.66 -5.44
C ALA A 110 -7.00 24.31 -6.90
N GLU A 111 -6.05 24.54 -7.82
CA GLU A 111 -6.22 24.35 -9.26
C GLU A 111 -5.76 22.98 -9.78
N THR A 112 -4.90 22.26 -9.05
CA THR A 112 -4.29 21.00 -9.53
C THR A 112 -4.34 19.89 -8.49
N HIS A 113 -4.90 18.75 -8.88
CA HIS A 113 -4.85 17.48 -8.16
C HIS A 113 -3.88 16.51 -8.83
N ASN A 114 -2.98 15.91 -8.08
CA ASN A 114 -2.03 14.94 -8.58
C ASN A 114 -2.52 13.51 -8.30
N LEU A 115 -2.29 12.61 -9.25
CA LEU A 115 -2.59 11.18 -9.14
C LEU A 115 -1.38 10.37 -9.60
N VAL A 116 -0.94 9.38 -8.84
CA VAL A 116 0.26 8.57 -9.15
C VAL A 116 -0.13 7.18 -9.59
N VAL A 117 0.46 6.68 -10.68
CA VAL A 117 0.27 5.31 -11.19
C VAL A 117 1.58 4.73 -11.70
N CYS A 118 1.63 3.42 -11.89
CA CYS A 118 2.64 2.74 -12.68
C CYS A 118 1.92 1.85 -13.71
N THR A 119 1.73 2.35 -14.93
CA THR A 119 0.95 1.65 -15.96
C THR A 119 1.59 0.31 -16.32
N LEU A 120 2.92 0.24 -16.32
CA LEU A 120 3.70 -0.92 -16.77
C LEU A 120 3.78 -2.05 -15.73
N CYS A 121 3.76 -1.73 -14.44
CA CYS A 121 3.88 -2.75 -13.39
C CYS A 121 3.28 -2.30 -12.05
N SER A 122 4.09 -1.75 -11.16
CA SER A 122 3.75 -1.49 -9.76
C SER A 122 4.76 -0.59 -9.02
N CYS A 123 5.59 0.18 -9.73
CA CYS A 123 6.56 1.11 -9.14
C CYS A 123 5.89 2.03 -8.11
N TYR A 124 6.44 2.11 -6.90
CA TYR A 124 5.78 2.74 -5.75
C TYR A 124 6.81 3.17 -4.69
N PRO A 125 6.62 4.29 -3.96
CA PRO A 125 7.64 4.79 -3.03
C PRO A 125 7.68 4.01 -1.71
N TRP A 126 8.37 2.87 -1.65
CA TRP A 126 8.28 1.96 -0.50
C TRP A 126 8.77 2.59 0.81
N SER A 127 9.83 3.41 0.77
CA SER A 127 10.41 4.04 1.95
C SER A 127 9.41 4.88 2.76
N VAL A 128 8.39 5.45 2.09
CA VAL A 128 7.39 6.32 2.72
C VAL A 128 5.97 5.76 2.72
N LEU A 129 5.63 4.84 1.81
CA LEU A 129 4.27 4.30 1.70
C LEU A 129 4.16 2.79 1.93
N GLY A 130 5.28 2.09 2.16
CA GLY A 130 5.32 0.63 2.25
C GLY A 130 5.01 -0.04 0.91
N LEU A 131 4.55 -1.29 0.96
CA LEU A 131 4.19 -2.04 -0.25
C LEU A 131 2.87 -1.53 -0.85
N PRO A 132 2.74 -1.46 -2.19
CA PRO A 132 1.54 -0.95 -2.84
C PRO A 132 0.33 -1.85 -2.59
N PRO A 133 -0.88 -1.25 -2.44
CA PRO A 133 -2.11 -2.00 -2.28
C PRO A 133 -2.42 -2.84 -3.53
N VAL A 134 -3.25 -3.87 -3.37
CA VAL A 134 -3.59 -4.81 -4.46
C VAL A 134 -4.19 -4.08 -5.66
N TRP A 135 -5.10 -3.12 -5.42
CA TRP A 135 -5.76 -2.36 -6.48
C TRP A 135 -4.78 -1.53 -7.31
N TYR A 136 -3.71 -1.01 -6.72
CA TYR A 136 -2.71 -0.19 -7.42
C TYR A 136 -1.96 -1.02 -8.48
N LYS A 137 -1.72 -2.29 -8.18
CA LYS A 137 -1.03 -3.26 -9.05
C LYS A 137 -1.96 -3.84 -10.12
N ALA A 138 -3.27 -3.68 -9.95
CA ALA A 138 -4.27 -4.32 -10.78
C ALA A 138 -4.44 -3.61 -12.13
N PRO A 139 -4.72 -4.35 -13.22
CA PRO A 139 -4.94 -3.77 -14.55
C PRO A 139 -6.04 -2.70 -14.58
N ALA A 140 -7.10 -2.85 -13.78
CA ALA A 140 -8.24 -1.95 -13.76
C ALA A 140 -7.84 -0.50 -13.41
N TYR A 141 -6.99 -0.33 -12.39
CA TYR A 141 -6.45 0.98 -12.03
C TYR A 141 -5.42 1.45 -13.07
N ARG A 142 -4.46 0.59 -13.39
CA ARG A 142 -3.29 0.92 -14.22
C ARG A 142 -3.65 1.34 -15.64
N SER A 143 -4.67 0.74 -16.25
CA SER A 143 -5.07 1.08 -17.63
C SER A 143 -5.90 2.36 -17.70
N ARG A 144 -6.70 2.65 -16.66
CA ARG A 144 -7.67 3.74 -16.69
C ARG A 144 -7.18 5.03 -16.07
N ALA A 145 -6.28 4.98 -15.08
CA ALA A 145 -5.82 6.18 -14.38
C ALA A 145 -5.19 7.22 -15.33
N VAL A 146 -4.61 6.80 -16.47
CA VAL A 146 -4.01 7.69 -17.48
C VAL A 146 -4.96 8.08 -18.62
N ILE A 147 -6.15 7.48 -18.70
CA ILE A 147 -7.14 7.71 -19.78
C ILE A 147 -8.35 8.47 -19.24
N ASP A 148 -8.93 7.96 -18.15
CA ASP A 148 -10.11 8.48 -17.48
C ASP A 148 -9.83 8.60 -15.97
N PRO A 149 -8.95 9.55 -15.57
CA PRO A 149 -8.64 9.74 -14.16
C PRO A 149 -9.86 10.14 -13.34
N ARG A 150 -10.79 10.94 -13.91
CA ARG A 150 -12.01 11.36 -13.19
C ARG A 150 -12.93 10.19 -12.89
N GLY A 151 -13.16 9.29 -13.86
CA GLY A 151 -13.96 8.09 -13.62
C GLY A 151 -13.32 7.15 -12.61
N VAL A 152 -11.99 7.00 -12.63
CA VAL A 152 -11.26 6.22 -11.61
C VAL A 152 -11.44 6.84 -10.22
N LEU A 153 -11.26 8.16 -10.07
CA LEU A 153 -11.45 8.84 -8.78
C LEU A 153 -12.90 8.71 -8.27
N ALA A 154 -13.89 8.75 -9.15
CA ALA A 154 -15.29 8.55 -8.78
C ALA A 154 -15.54 7.15 -8.16
N GLU A 155 -14.83 6.11 -8.60
CA GLU A 155 -14.89 4.77 -8.01
C GLU A 155 -14.30 4.70 -6.60
N PHE A 156 -13.37 5.60 -6.28
CA PHE A 156 -12.87 5.82 -4.91
C PHE A 156 -13.77 6.77 -4.09
N GLY A 157 -14.89 7.22 -4.65
CA GLY A 157 -15.81 8.18 -4.01
C GLY A 157 -15.32 9.63 -4.05
N LEU A 158 -14.32 9.95 -4.86
CA LEU A 158 -13.78 11.30 -5.01
C LEU A 158 -14.26 11.95 -6.30
N THR A 159 -15.15 12.94 -6.17
CA THR A 159 -15.55 13.83 -7.27
C THR A 159 -14.86 15.19 -7.12
N LEU A 160 -13.95 15.51 -8.04
CA LEU A 160 -13.28 16.80 -8.07
C LEU A 160 -14.07 17.82 -8.92
N PRO A 161 -14.00 19.13 -8.61
CA PRO A 161 -14.54 20.18 -9.46
C PRO A 161 -14.08 20.04 -10.92
N GLU A 162 -14.93 20.42 -11.87
CA GLU A 162 -14.66 20.27 -13.31
C GLU A 162 -13.43 21.09 -13.76
N ASP A 163 -13.24 22.26 -13.16
CA ASP A 163 -12.16 23.20 -13.42
C ASP A 163 -10.83 22.81 -12.74
N LYS A 164 -10.87 21.99 -11.69
CA LYS A 164 -9.66 21.46 -11.04
C LYS A 164 -8.95 20.47 -11.95
N LYS A 165 -7.74 20.80 -12.39
CA LYS A 165 -6.94 19.98 -13.29
C LYS A 165 -6.46 18.72 -12.58
N ILE A 166 -6.45 17.59 -13.28
CA ILE A 166 -5.82 16.37 -12.78
C ILE A 166 -4.51 16.14 -13.53
N ARG A 167 -3.41 16.05 -12.79
CA ARG A 167 -2.11 15.68 -13.33
C ARG A 167 -1.77 14.25 -12.90
N VAL A 168 -1.74 13.36 -13.88
CA VAL A 168 -1.37 11.96 -13.67
C VAL A 168 0.13 11.80 -13.85
N TRP A 169 0.78 11.16 -12.89
CA TRP A 169 2.20 10.85 -12.88
C TRP A 169 2.39 9.35 -13.06
N ASP A 170 2.81 8.96 -14.26
CA ASP A 170 3.14 7.57 -14.55
C ASP A 170 4.60 7.27 -14.21
N SER A 171 4.81 6.29 -13.33
CA SER A 171 6.11 5.90 -12.78
C SER A 171 6.85 4.97 -13.75
N THR A 172 7.27 5.52 -14.89
CA THR A 172 7.91 4.80 -16.01
C THR A 172 9.44 4.71 -15.91
N ALA A 173 10.03 5.42 -14.96
CA ALA A 173 11.47 5.43 -14.69
C ALA A 173 11.74 5.17 -13.19
N GLU A 174 12.98 5.35 -12.74
CA GLU A 174 13.35 5.14 -11.33
C GLU A 174 13.00 6.30 -10.38
N LEU A 175 12.28 7.31 -10.87
CA LEU A 175 11.66 8.32 -10.01
C LEU A 175 10.44 7.73 -9.30
N ARG A 176 10.26 8.09 -8.03
CA ARG A 176 9.10 7.72 -7.22
C ARG A 176 8.40 8.97 -6.71
N TYR A 177 7.07 8.97 -6.79
CA TYR A 177 6.26 10.15 -6.50
C TYR A 177 5.52 9.99 -5.18
N LEU A 178 5.51 11.05 -4.38
CA LEU A 178 4.65 11.20 -3.21
C LEU A 178 3.73 12.40 -3.44
N VAL A 179 2.41 12.21 -3.38
CA VAL A 179 1.47 13.33 -3.41
C VAL A 179 1.49 14.01 -2.04
N ILE A 180 1.65 15.34 -2.03
CA ILE A 180 1.45 16.16 -0.84
C ILE A 180 0.04 16.76 -0.96
N PRO A 181 -0.96 16.22 -0.24
CA PRO A 181 -2.32 16.72 -0.30
C PRO A 181 -2.41 18.14 0.31
N GLU A 182 -3.49 18.85 -0.01
CA GLU A 182 -3.80 20.14 0.63
C GLU A 182 -4.18 19.91 2.10
N ARG A 183 -3.70 20.80 2.97
CA ARG A 183 -4.08 20.80 4.39
C ARG A 183 -5.57 21.14 4.50
N PRO A 184 -6.39 20.33 5.19
CA PRO A 184 -7.81 20.62 5.34
C PRO A 184 -8.03 21.82 6.28
N GLU A 185 -9.08 22.59 6.01
CA GLU A 185 -9.58 23.63 6.93
C GLU A 185 -9.93 23.03 8.30
N GLY A 186 -9.90 23.86 9.35
CA GLY A 186 -10.25 23.45 10.71
C GLY A 186 -9.13 22.68 11.44
N THR A 187 -7.92 22.72 10.91
CA THR A 187 -6.73 22.10 11.52
C THR A 187 -5.75 23.12 12.10
N ASP A 188 -6.15 24.38 12.22
CA ASP A 188 -5.32 25.44 12.79
C ASP A 188 -4.94 25.09 14.24
N GLY A 189 -3.66 25.21 14.56
CA GLY A 189 -3.13 24.92 15.90
C GLY A 189 -2.98 23.44 16.25
N MET A 190 -3.36 22.50 15.38
CA MET A 190 -3.02 21.08 15.56
C MET A 190 -1.50 20.88 15.51
N ASP A 191 -1.00 19.98 16.37
CA ASP A 191 0.38 19.55 16.30
C ASP A 191 0.64 18.60 15.12
N GLU A 192 1.91 18.35 14.85
CA GLU A 192 2.34 17.55 13.70
C GLU A 192 1.84 16.09 13.76
N GLU A 193 1.77 15.51 14.96
CA GLU A 193 1.28 14.14 15.15
C GLU A 193 -0.21 14.05 14.81
N SER A 194 -1.02 14.97 15.34
CA SER A 194 -2.46 15.04 15.05
C SER A 194 -2.74 15.33 13.58
N LEU A 195 -1.89 16.13 12.92
CA LEU A 195 -1.98 16.35 11.47
C LEU A 195 -1.65 15.09 10.67
N ALA A 196 -0.63 14.32 11.09
CA ALA A 196 -0.24 13.08 10.44
C ALA A 196 -1.37 12.04 10.48
N ASP A 197 -2.13 11.98 11.59
CA ASP A 197 -3.28 11.07 11.74
C ASP A 197 -4.40 11.32 10.72
N LEU A 198 -4.50 12.54 10.15
CA LEU A 198 -5.46 12.85 9.10
C LEU A 198 -5.02 12.31 7.72
N VAL A 199 -3.72 12.09 7.52
CA VAL A 199 -3.16 11.81 6.20
C VAL A 199 -3.28 10.32 5.87
N SER A 200 -4.24 9.99 5.00
CA SER A 200 -4.41 8.62 4.52
C SER A 200 -3.40 8.25 3.42
N ARG A 201 -3.13 6.94 3.29
CA ARG A 201 -2.35 6.40 2.16
C ARG A 201 -2.93 6.85 0.82
N ASP A 202 -4.24 6.80 0.68
CA ASP A 202 -4.92 7.10 -0.59
C ASP A 202 -4.79 8.60 -0.95
N ALA A 203 -4.76 9.49 0.03
CA ALA A 203 -4.46 10.91 -0.20
C ALA A 203 -3.03 11.13 -0.72
N MET A 204 -2.07 10.32 -0.25
CA MET A 204 -0.66 10.37 -0.70
C MET A 204 -0.40 9.67 -2.04
N ILE A 205 -1.36 8.87 -2.53
CA ILE A 205 -1.37 8.37 -3.92
C ILE A 205 -2.13 9.35 -4.84
N GLY A 206 -3.08 10.10 -4.27
CA GLY A 206 -3.96 11.00 -4.98
C GLY A 206 -5.33 10.40 -5.32
N THR A 207 -5.70 9.26 -4.73
CA THR A 207 -7.04 8.65 -4.90
C THR A 207 -8.06 9.14 -3.87
N ALA A 208 -7.63 9.94 -2.88
CA ALA A 208 -8.49 10.60 -1.92
C ALA A 208 -8.02 12.04 -1.67
N VAL A 209 -8.84 12.82 -0.96
CA VAL A 209 -8.44 14.08 -0.31
C VAL A 209 -8.43 13.87 1.19
N VAL A 210 -7.74 14.74 1.92
CA VAL A 210 -7.78 14.72 3.38
C VAL A 210 -9.05 15.45 3.84
N SER A 211 -9.89 14.74 4.58
CA SER A 211 -11.15 15.29 5.10
C SER A 211 -10.89 16.26 6.24
N ARG A 212 -11.81 17.22 6.42
CA ARG A 212 -11.84 18.06 7.62
C ARG A 212 -12.13 17.18 8.84
N PRO A 213 -11.50 17.44 10.00
CA PRO A 213 -11.91 16.80 11.24
C PRO A 213 -13.39 17.07 11.51
N GLU A 214 -14.16 16.05 11.89
CA GLU A 214 -15.51 16.29 12.40
C GLU A 214 -15.39 17.12 13.68
N SER A 215 -16.17 18.19 13.79
CA SER A 215 -16.23 18.95 15.03
C SER A 215 -16.78 18.03 16.12
N ALA A 216 -16.03 17.84 17.20
CA ALA A 216 -16.53 17.12 18.36
C ALA A 216 -17.79 17.84 18.89
N THR A 217 -18.96 17.29 18.57
CA THR A 217 -20.23 17.65 19.23
C THR A 217 -20.25 17.17 20.67
#